data_AF-A0A2D9TCQ5-F1
#
_entry.id   AF-A0A2D9TCQ5-F1
#
_cell.length_a   1.000
_cell.length_b   1.000
_cell.length_c   1.000
_cell.angle_alpha   90.00
_cell.angle_beta   90.00
_cell.angle_gamma   90.00
#
_symmetry.space_group_name_H-M   'P 1'
#
loop_
_entity.id
_entity.type
_entity.pdbx_description
1 polymer ?
#
loop_
_entity_poly.entity_id
_entity_poly.type
_entity_poly.pdbx_seq_one_letter_code
_entity_poly.pdbx_strand_id
1 'polypeptide(L)'
;MRRAASAALLLLLGGSVACDEGDPNRVLPPPPEAPPAPPPVPPEKVYAPTDVPGGRTERRRVVPAFADDRDYSTDETVDARRLVYRVRLRVPRSLGDGNPAAARPAAELHVDVGTDRLRARFRGAGWPVPEGSEIRIRRDELGAYVFDGDGGRPLGPGQMAHWFEGGRPRGTPSHRVGMPPPREQHGPGDLICRLVAEWTGEGPSGLARRCGEGGSPPSFRVGLWLADRTADVGIRMPRRALRADHVDPPEGISDRDHRVFLTESSMGQLERNRGPRGEPGEDAPESGLVVTNRAAYRMIITLDGTPIGWLDAGTQAHFDGMEPGVYGVGALRAFGLLAAGKRAFVVPGNAVLPRWIPPAERDD
;
A
#
# COMPACT_ATOMS: atom_id res chain seq x y z
N MET A 1 35.05 -35.98 40.87
CA MET A 1 34.79 -37.41 41.12
C MET A 1 33.76 -37.52 42.23
N ARG A 2 32.65 -38.24 41.93
CA ARG A 2 31.90 -39.16 42.80
C ARG A 2 31.24 -38.56 44.05
N ARG A 3 29.90 -38.45 44.05
CA ARG A 3 28.90 -39.48 44.46
C ARG A 3 28.36 -39.05 45.84
N ALA A 4 27.15 -39.29 46.29
CA ALA A 4 25.95 -40.02 45.86
C ALA A 4 24.85 -39.52 46.84
N ALA A 5 23.63 -39.17 46.41
CA ALA A 5 22.49 -40.03 46.11
C ALA A 5 21.75 -40.62 47.33
N SER A 6 20.41 -40.65 47.18
CA SER A 6 19.39 -41.45 47.88
C SER A 6 18.89 -40.90 49.22
N ALA A 7 17.60 -40.94 49.58
CA ALA A 7 16.35 -41.52 49.06
C ALA A 7 15.18 -40.75 49.73
N ALA A 8 14.09 -40.35 49.06
CA ALA A 8 12.86 -41.10 48.72
C ALA A 8 12.14 -41.77 49.91
N LEU A 9 10.94 -41.29 50.28
CA LEU A 9 9.60 -41.97 50.28
C LEU A 9 8.57 -41.06 51.02
N LEU A 10 7.52 -40.49 50.40
CA LEU A 10 6.19 -41.01 50.01
C LEU A 10 5.24 -41.33 51.19
N LEU A 11 4.13 -40.58 51.33
CA LEU A 11 2.72 -41.04 51.22
C LEU A 11 1.67 -40.13 51.93
N LEU A 12 0.64 -39.73 51.14
CA LEU A 12 -0.82 -39.67 51.43
C LEU A 12 -1.30 -38.56 52.41
N LEU A 13 -2.43 -37.85 52.29
CA LEU A 13 -3.78 -38.05 51.70
C LEU A 13 -4.29 -36.65 51.25
N GLY A 14 -5.06 -36.44 50.18
CA GLY A 14 -6.47 -36.80 50.05
C GLY A 14 -7.35 -35.53 50.21
N GLY A 15 -8.03 -35.09 49.14
CA GLY A 15 -8.90 -33.91 49.18
C GLY A 15 -9.43 -33.48 47.82
N SER A 16 -10.26 -34.33 47.22
CA SER A 16 -11.06 -34.05 46.04
C SER A 16 -12.03 -32.89 46.31
N VAL A 17 -11.99 -31.82 45.50
CA VAL A 17 -13.08 -30.83 45.47
C VAL A 17 -14.08 -31.31 44.44
N ALA A 18 -15.26 -31.64 44.96
CA ALA A 18 -16.41 -32.12 44.23
C ALA A 18 -16.86 -31.12 43.16
N CYS A 19 -17.13 -31.65 41.96
CA CYS A 19 -17.99 -31.00 40.99
C CYS A 19 -19.42 -31.04 41.56
N ASP A 20 -19.96 -29.87 41.85
CA ASP A 20 -21.36 -29.69 42.24
C ASP A 20 -22.25 -30.04 41.03
N GLU A 21 -22.85 -31.23 41.07
CA GLU A 21 -23.90 -31.65 40.13
C GLU A 21 -25.11 -30.74 40.34
N GLY A 22 -25.17 -29.68 39.53
CA GLY A 22 -26.28 -28.74 39.48
C GLY A 22 -27.60 -29.44 39.19
N ASP A 23 -28.53 -29.27 40.14
CA ASP A 23 -29.94 -29.63 40.11
C ASP A 23 -30.60 -29.44 38.71
N PRO A 24 -31.10 -30.51 38.06
CA PRO A 24 -31.73 -30.44 36.74
C PRO A 24 -33.06 -29.68 36.72
N ASN A 25 -33.58 -29.23 37.87
CA ASN A 25 -34.81 -28.44 37.96
C ASN A 25 -34.59 -26.95 38.25
N ARG A 26 -33.35 -26.45 38.15
CA ARG A 26 -33.09 -25.01 38.31
C ARG A 26 -33.51 -24.24 37.04
N VAL A 27 -34.78 -23.85 36.99
CA VAL A 27 -35.30 -22.90 36.01
C VAL A 27 -34.57 -21.57 36.20
N LEU A 28 -33.67 -21.24 35.26
CA LEU A 28 -33.06 -19.91 35.21
C LEU A 28 -34.18 -18.88 34.95
N PRO A 29 -34.20 -17.75 35.67
CA PRO A 29 -35.13 -16.67 35.36
C PRO A 29 -34.88 -16.20 33.91
N PRO A 30 -35.93 -15.83 33.15
CA PRO A 30 -35.75 -15.31 31.81
C PRO A 30 -34.86 -14.06 31.86
N PRO A 31 -33.98 -13.86 30.85
CA PRO A 31 -33.17 -12.67 30.77
C PRO A 31 -34.06 -11.41 30.80
N PRO A 32 -33.61 -10.32 31.43
CA PRO A 32 -34.37 -9.07 31.46
C PRO A 32 -34.66 -8.61 30.03
N GLU A 33 -35.90 -8.18 29.83
CA GLU A 33 -36.39 -7.66 28.55
C GLU A 33 -35.49 -6.52 28.07
N ALA A 34 -34.99 -6.63 26.84
CA ALA A 34 -34.12 -5.61 26.27
C ALA A 34 -34.85 -4.26 26.23
N PRO A 35 -34.20 -3.14 26.60
CA PRO A 35 -34.84 -1.84 26.51
C PRO A 35 -35.29 -1.58 25.07
N PRO A 36 -36.44 -0.93 24.87
CA PRO A 36 -36.96 -0.65 23.54
C PRO A 36 -35.93 0.13 22.73
N ALA A 37 -35.71 -0.28 21.49
CA ALA A 37 -34.82 0.40 20.57
C ALA A 37 -35.23 1.88 20.46
N PRO A 38 -34.27 2.83 20.50
CA PRO A 38 -34.59 4.23 20.33
C PRO A 38 -35.27 4.43 18.95
N PRO A 39 -36.24 5.34 18.86
CA PRO A 39 -36.94 5.61 17.61
C PRO A 39 -35.94 6.03 16.52
N PRO A 40 -36.17 5.65 15.25
CA PRO A 40 -35.30 6.03 14.15
C PRO A 40 -35.27 7.56 14.03
N VAL A 41 -34.08 8.14 14.18
CA VAL A 41 -33.84 9.58 14.00
C VAL A 41 -34.10 9.93 12.54
N PRO A 42 -34.95 10.92 12.22
CA PRO A 42 -35.14 11.41 10.85
C PRO A 42 -33.81 11.93 10.29
N PRO A 43 -33.54 11.83 8.97
CA PRO A 43 -32.28 12.26 8.39
C PRO A 43 -32.23 13.80 8.28
N GLU A 44 -32.05 14.48 9.41
CA GLU A 44 -31.65 15.89 9.42
C GLU A 44 -30.12 15.99 9.39
N LYS A 45 -29.62 16.30 8.19
CA LYS A 45 -28.34 16.95 7.90
C LYS A 45 -27.11 16.33 8.57
N VAL A 46 -26.70 15.19 8.02
CA VAL A 46 -25.28 14.82 7.99
C VAL A 46 -24.57 15.92 7.20
N TYR A 47 -23.78 16.75 7.87
CA TYR A 47 -22.77 17.57 7.20
C TYR A 47 -21.74 16.60 6.63
N ALA A 48 -21.82 16.35 5.32
CA ALA A 48 -20.68 15.86 4.58
C ALA A 48 -19.54 16.89 4.75
N PRO A 49 -18.29 16.46 4.95
CA PRO A 49 -17.15 17.36 4.80
C PRO A 49 -17.29 18.08 3.47
N THR A 50 -17.27 19.41 3.50
CA THR A 50 -17.41 20.24 2.31
C THR A 50 -16.31 19.86 1.32
N ASP A 51 -16.70 19.15 0.25
CA ASP A 51 -15.85 18.91 -0.90
C ASP A 51 -15.36 20.28 -1.42
N VAL A 52 -14.06 20.54 -1.27
CA VAL A 52 -13.42 21.66 -1.94
C VAL A 52 -13.61 21.45 -3.45
N PRO A 53 -14.20 22.41 -4.19
CA PRO A 53 -14.45 22.24 -5.61
C PRO A 53 -13.13 22.28 -6.37
N GLY A 54 -12.62 21.09 -6.70
CA GLY A 54 -11.46 20.88 -7.57
C GLY A 54 -11.45 19.53 -8.27
N GLY A 55 -12.54 18.76 -8.18
CA GLY A 55 -12.68 17.46 -8.84
C GLY A 55 -12.80 17.65 -10.35
N ARG A 56 -11.67 17.56 -11.04
CA ARG A 56 -11.56 17.56 -12.49
C ARG A 56 -12.28 16.33 -13.02
N THR A 57 -13.58 16.41 -13.25
CA THR A 57 -14.39 15.34 -13.88
C THR A 57 -14.15 15.30 -15.39
N GLU A 58 -12.89 15.39 -15.82
CA GLU A 58 -12.52 14.95 -17.15
C GLU A 58 -12.73 13.43 -17.19
N ARG A 59 -13.51 12.93 -18.16
CA ARG A 59 -13.67 11.48 -18.37
C ARG A 59 -12.28 10.85 -18.37
N ARG A 60 -12.04 9.89 -17.47
CA ARG A 60 -10.79 9.12 -17.39
C ARG A 60 -10.37 8.71 -18.79
N ARG A 61 -9.20 9.18 -19.22
CA ARG A 61 -8.77 8.97 -20.59
C ARG A 61 -8.20 7.56 -20.70
N VAL A 62 -8.88 6.71 -21.46
CA VAL A 62 -8.35 5.39 -21.84
C VAL A 62 -7.67 5.54 -23.19
N VAL A 63 -6.34 5.45 -23.20
CA VAL A 63 -5.50 5.48 -24.41
C VAL A 63 -5.34 4.05 -24.92
N PRO A 64 -5.54 3.79 -26.22
CA PRO A 64 -5.33 2.45 -26.77
C PRO A 64 -3.95 1.88 -26.44
N ALA A 65 -3.91 0.58 -26.16
CA ALA A 65 -2.66 -0.18 -26.02
C ALA A 65 -1.86 -0.17 -27.34
N PHE A 66 -0.54 -0.41 -27.28
CA PHE A 66 0.28 -0.45 -28.49
C PHE A 66 -0.12 -1.59 -29.44
N ALA A 67 -0.64 -2.69 -28.89
CA ALA A 67 -1.26 -3.76 -29.63
C ALA A 67 -2.56 -4.22 -28.95
N ASP A 68 -3.54 -4.62 -29.76
CA ASP A 68 -4.80 -5.21 -29.31
C ASP A 68 -4.58 -6.65 -28.82
N ASP A 69 -5.40 -7.14 -27.89
CA ASP A 69 -5.31 -8.47 -27.30
C ASP A 69 -6.56 -9.30 -27.59
N ARG A 70 -7.00 -9.27 -28.85
CA ARG A 70 -8.23 -9.95 -29.32
C ARG A 70 -8.20 -11.46 -29.12
N ASP A 71 -7.03 -12.08 -29.15
CA ASP A 71 -6.87 -13.52 -28.91
C ASP A 71 -7.24 -13.92 -27.46
N TYR A 72 -7.38 -12.94 -26.58
CA TYR A 72 -7.89 -13.09 -25.23
C TYR A 72 -9.32 -12.56 -25.06
N SER A 73 -10.05 -12.16 -26.10
CA SER A 73 -11.41 -11.62 -25.95
C SER A 73 -12.52 -12.66 -25.74
N THR A 74 -12.17 -13.95 -25.65
CA THR A 74 -13.15 -15.05 -25.59
C THR A 74 -13.53 -15.43 -24.16
N ASP A 75 -14.68 -16.10 -24.03
CA ASP A 75 -15.16 -16.72 -22.79
C ASP A 75 -14.63 -18.13 -22.56
N GLU A 76 -13.72 -18.60 -23.41
CA GLU A 76 -13.03 -19.87 -23.22
C GLU A 76 -12.31 -19.86 -21.87
N THR A 77 -12.48 -20.94 -21.11
CA THR A 77 -11.88 -21.06 -19.79
C THR A 77 -10.44 -21.54 -19.90
N VAL A 78 -9.52 -20.85 -19.24
CA VAL A 78 -8.11 -21.22 -19.14
C VAL A 78 -7.70 -21.45 -17.69
N ASP A 79 -6.74 -22.34 -17.51
CA ASP A 79 -6.07 -22.52 -16.23
C ASP A 79 -5.13 -21.33 -15.97
N ALA A 80 -5.19 -20.80 -14.76
CA ALA A 80 -4.39 -19.68 -14.28
C ALA A 80 -4.01 -19.90 -12.82
N ARG A 81 -3.12 -19.06 -12.29
CA ARG A 81 -2.82 -18.99 -10.86
C ARG A 81 -3.24 -17.64 -10.31
N ARG A 82 -3.82 -17.63 -9.13
CA ARG A 82 -4.05 -16.44 -8.32
C ARG A 82 -3.04 -16.41 -7.19
N LEU A 83 -2.20 -15.40 -7.21
CA LEU A 83 -1.23 -15.09 -6.18
C LEU A 83 -1.73 -13.89 -5.38
N VAL A 84 -1.62 -13.97 -4.06
CA VAL A 84 -1.86 -12.82 -3.19
C VAL A 84 -0.59 -12.52 -2.44
N TYR A 85 -0.09 -11.29 -2.60
CA TYR A 85 1.02 -10.79 -1.82
C TYR A 85 0.51 -9.78 -0.80
N ARG A 86 0.77 -10.04 0.48
CA ARG A 86 0.56 -9.05 1.54
C ARG A 86 1.79 -8.17 1.63
N VAL A 87 1.56 -6.86 1.67
CA VAL A 87 2.61 -5.87 1.53
C VAL A 87 2.72 -5.03 2.79
N ARG A 88 3.97 -4.76 3.18
CA ARG A 88 4.32 -3.93 4.33
C ARG A 88 5.26 -2.82 3.87
N LEU A 89 4.99 -1.60 4.32
CA LEU A 89 5.90 -0.47 4.13
C LEU A 89 7.00 -0.51 5.21
N ARG A 90 8.25 -0.40 4.79
CA ARG A 90 9.42 -0.28 5.67
C ARG A 90 10.00 1.12 5.58
N VAL A 91 9.82 1.92 6.62
CA VAL A 91 10.39 3.27 6.72
C VAL A 91 11.83 3.20 7.30
N PRO A 92 12.81 3.96 6.76
CA PRO A 92 14.16 4.03 7.34
C PRO A 92 14.16 4.69 8.72
N ARG A 93 14.98 4.18 9.65
CA ARG A 93 15.11 4.73 11.01
C ARG A 93 15.56 6.19 11.07
N SER A 94 16.22 6.69 10.01
CA SER A 94 16.62 8.10 9.90
C SER A 94 15.44 9.07 9.90
N LEU A 95 14.23 8.60 9.61
CA LEU A 95 13.00 9.39 9.72
C LEU A 95 12.27 9.21 11.06
N GLY A 96 12.78 8.33 11.92
CA GLY A 96 12.20 7.94 13.21
C GLY A 96 11.92 6.43 13.27
N ASP A 97 11.61 5.95 14.47
CA ASP A 97 11.37 4.53 14.71
C ASP A 97 9.93 4.09 14.38
N GLY A 98 9.06 5.06 14.11
CA GLY A 98 7.62 4.86 13.90
C GLY A 98 6.89 4.59 15.21
N ASN A 99 5.60 4.90 15.22
CA ASN A 99 4.75 4.63 16.37
C ASN A 99 4.29 3.16 16.33
N PRO A 100 4.64 2.33 17.33
CA PRO A 100 4.21 0.93 17.37
C PRO A 100 2.69 0.77 17.58
N ALA A 101 2.02 1.76 18.15
CA ALA A 101 0.57 1.77 18.35
C ALA A 101 -0.22 2.17 17.09
N ALA A 102 0.41 2.88 16.15
CA ALA A 102 -0.25 3.28 14.92
C ALA A 102 -0.54 2.06 14.02
N ALA A 103 -1.79 1.93 13.59
CA ALA A 103 -2.18 0.90 12.64
C ALA A 103 -1.36 1.05 11.35
N ARG A 104 -0.68 -0.01 10.92
CA ARG A 104 0.06 0.00 9.65
C ARG A 104 -0.95 -0.09 8.50
N PRO A 105 -0.81 0.73 7.44
CA PRO A 105 -1.73 0.66 6.34
C PRO A 105 -1.63 -0.70 5.65
N ALA A 106 -2.76 -1.40 5.55
CA ALA A 106 -2.83 -2.68 4.87
C ALA A 106 -2.71 -2.48 3.36
N ALA A 107 -1.95 -3.36 2.70
CA ALA A 107 -1.79 -3.37 1.27
C ALA A 107 -1.66 -4.82 0.78
N GLU A 108 -2.36 -5.14 -0.30
CA GLU A 108 -2.22 -6.42 -0.98
C GLU A 108 -2.06 -6.21 -2.50
N LEU A 109 -1.32 -7.11 -3.14
CA LEU A 109 -1.24 -7.24 -4.59
C LEU A 109 -1.86 -8.57 -4.99
N HIS A 110 -2.95 -8.49 -5.75
CA HIS A 110 -3.66 -9.66 -6.25
C HIS A 110 -3.23 -9.89 -7.70
N VAL A 111 -2.53 -10.99 -7.97
CA VAL A 111 -2.00 -11.28 -9.30
C VAL A 111 -2.66 -12.52 -9.87
N ASP A 112 -3.38 -12.34 -10.96
CA ASP A 112 -3.88 -13.42 -11.80
C ASP A 112 -2.89 -13.62 -12.96
N VAL A 113 -2.31 -14.80 -13.07
CA VAL A 113 -1.26 -15.10 -14.05
C VAL A 113 -1.57 -16.41 -14.77
N GLY A 114 -1.67 -16.33 -16.10
CA GLY A 114 -1.76 -17.48 -17.00
C GLY A 114 -0.42 -17.76 -17.66
N THR A 115 -0.46 -18.48 -18.78
CA THR A 115 0.75 -18.79 -19.57
C THR A 115 1.38 -17.53 -20.16
N ASP A 116 0.59 -16.67 -20.80
CA ASP A 116 1.10 -15.54 -21.60
C ASP A 116 0.64 -14.16 -21.14
N ARG A 117 -0.16 -14.13 -20.08
CA ARG A 117 -0.80 -12.93 -19.56
C ARG A 117 -0.72 -12.86 -18.05
N LEU A 118 -0.53 -11.65 -17.55
CA LEU A 118 -0.56 -11.33 -16.13
C LEU A 118 -1.41 -10.09 -15.92
N ARG A 119 -2.24 -10.14 -14.89
CA ARG A 119 -3.04 -9.02 -14.38
C ARG A 119 -2.79 -8.86 -12.89
N ALA A 120 -2.24 -7.73 -12.47
CA ALA A 120 -1.97 -7.41 -11.07
C ALA A 120 -2.84 -6.25 -10.60
N ARG A 121 -3.53 -6.40 -9.47
CA ARG A 121 -4.48 -5.43 -8.91
C ARG A 121 -4.04 -5.00 -7.52
N PHE A 122 -4.02 -3.68 -7.30
CA PHE A 122 -3.65 -3.05 -6.04
C PHE A 122 -4.87 -2.98 -5.11
N ARG A 123 -4.74 -3.52 -3.89
CA ARG A 123 -5.79 -3.52 -2.86
C ARG A 123 -5.29 -2.87 -1.57
N GLY A 124 -6.19 -2.18 -0.88
CA GLY A 124 -5.88 -1.51 0.40
C GLY A 124 -5.18 -0.16 0.25
N ALA A 125 -4.88 0.43 1.41
CA ALA A 125 -4.40 1.81 1.53
C ALA A 125 -2.89 1.99 1.52
N GLY A 126 -2.10 0.94 1.75
CA GLY A 126 -0.65 1.07 1.91
C GLY A 126 0.15 1.27 0.63
N TRP A 127 -0.50 1.35 -0.54
CA TRP A 127 0.16 1.59 -1.81
C TRP A 127 0.26 3.08 -2.15
N PRO A 128 1.33 3.50 -2.85
CA PRO A 128 1.47 4.86 -3.36
C PRO A 128 0.72 5.01 -4.69
N VAL A 129 -0.38 4.29 -4.89
CA VAL A 129 -1.26 4.35 -6.07
C VAL A 129 -2.71 4.20 -5.59
N PRO A 130 -3.70 4.72 -6.35
CA PRO A 130 -5.10 4.53 -6.02
C PRO A 130 -5.48 3.04 -5.88
N GLU A 131 -6.35 2.73 -4.93
CA GLU A 131 -6.88 1.38 -4.81
C GLU A 131 -7.70 1.00 -6.05
N GLY A 132 -7.59 -0.27 -6.46
CA GLY A 132 -8.18 -0.75 -7.70
C GLY A 132 -7.32 -0.51 -8.93
N SER A 133 -6.20 0.23 -8.81
CA SER A 133 -5.22 0.34 -9.89
C SER A 133 -4.80 -1.05 -10.37
N GLU A 134 -4.49 -1.16 -11.65
CA GLU A 134 -4.26 -2.43 -12.32
C GLU A 134 -3.09 -2.33 -13.29
N ILE A 135 -2.25 -3.38 -13.31
CA ILE A 135 -1.19 -3.58 -14.28
C ILE A 135 -1.54 -4.82 -15.10
N ARG A 136 -1.38 -4.73 -16.41
CA ARG A 136 -1.52 -5.85 -17.33
C ARG A 136 -0.22 -6.03 -18.12
N ILE A 137 0.25 -7.26 -18.21
CA ILE A 137 1.49 -7.61 -18.90
C ILE A 137 1.23 -8.78 -19.86
N ARG A 138 1.83 -8.65 -21.04
CA ARG A 138 1.88 -9.67 -22.08
C ARG A 138 3.26 -10.29 -22.11
N ARG A 139 3.34 -11.59 -22.38
CA ARG A 139 4.62 -12.28 -22.60
C ARG A 139 5.33 -11.79 -23.88
N ASP A 140 4.57 -11.60 -24.95
CA ASP A 140 5.00 -11.36 -26.33
C ASP A 140 5.29 -9.88 -26.66
N GLU A 141 4.97 -8.96 -25.76
CA GLU A 141 5.17 -7.52 -25.94
C GLU A 141 5.95 -6.97 -24.75
N LEU A 142 6.85 -5.99 -24.92
CA LEU A 142 7.57 -5.34 -23.81
C LEU A 142 6.74 -4.23 -23.14
N GLY A 143 7.09 -3.90 -21.89
CA GLY A 143 6.35 -2.90 -21.11
C GLY A 143 5.10 -3.48 -20.46
N ALA A 144 4.12 -2.61 -20.20
CA ALA A 144 2.88 -2.96 -19.53
C ALA A 144 1.75 -2.00 -19.90
N TYR A 145 0.51 -2.41 -19.69
CA TYR A 145 -0.63 -1.50 -19.71
C TYR A 145 -1.09 -1.23 -18.29
N VAL A 146 -1.37 0.02 -17.93
CA VAL A 146 -1.80 0.39 -16.58
C VAL A 146 -3.15 1.09 -16.58
N PHE A 147 -3.92 0.85 -15.52
CA PHE A 147 -5.09 1.63 -15.14
C PHE A 147 -4.88 2.21 -13.74
N ASP A 148 -5.10 3.52 -13.59
CA ASP A 148 -5.06 4.24 -12.33
C ASP A 148 -6.12 5.36 -12.29
N GLY A 149 -5.95 6.35 -11.39
CA GLY A 149 -6.86 7.48 -11.26
C GLY A 149 -7.00 8.30 -12.55
N ASP A 150 -5.93 8.43 -13.33
CA ASP A 150 -5.88 9.20 -14.57
C ASP A 150 -6.58 8.49 -15.75
N GLY A 151 -6.80 7.17 -15.63
CA GLY A 151 -7.35 6.31 -16.66
C GLY A 151 -6.39 5.23 -17.12
N GLY A 152 -6.52 4.82 -18.38
CA GLY A 152 -5.77 3.69 -18.95
C GLY A 152 -4.71 4.16 -19.94
N ARG A 153 -3.48 3.64 -19.85
CA ARG A 153 -2.42 3.96 -20.83
C ARG A 153 -1.37 2.85 -20.96
N PRO A 154 -0.77 2.70 -22.15
CA PRO A 154 0.39 1.85 -22.30
C PRO A 154 1.64 2.52 -21.71
N LEU A 155 2.47 1.72 -21.06
CA LEU A 155 3.80 2.07 -20.58
C LEU A 155 4.82 1.28 -21.39
N GLY A 156 5.77 2.00 -21.99
CA GLY A 156 6.91 1.39 -22.66
C GLY A 156 7.83 0.65 -21.69
N PRO A 157 8.82 -0.09 -22.21
CA PRO A 157 9.77 -0.85 -21.40
C PRO A 157 10.49 0.08 -20.40
N GLY A 158 10.55 -0.32 -19.13
CA GLY A 158 11.18 0.42 -18.03
C GLY A 158 10.39 1.64 -17.52
N GLN A 159 9.22 1.95 -18.08
CA GLN A 159 8.43 3.11 -17.65
C GLN A 159 7.55 2.84 -16.42
N MET A 160 7.36 1.57 -16.04
CA MET A 160 6.55 1.20 -14.88
C MET A 160 7.12 1.73 -13.56
N ALA A 161 8.45 1.73 -13.43
CA ALA A 161 9.11 2.31 -12.27
C ALA A 161 8.79 3.82 -12.13
N HIS A 162 8.83 4.56 -13.23
CA HIS A 162 8.50 5.99 -13.25
C HIS A 162 7.03 6.26 -12.93
N TRP A 163 6.13 5.45 -13.49
CA TRP A 163 4.70 5.51 -13.15
C TRP A 163 4.47 5.34 -11.65
N PHE A 164 5.15 4.38 -11.04
CA PHE A 164 5.01 4.09 -9.61
C PHE A 164 5.64 5.16 -8.70
N GLU A 165 6.76 5.78 -9.12
CA GLU A 165 7.33 6.94 -8.41
C GLU A 165 6.46 8.19 -8.47
N GLY A 166 5.52 8.26 -9.42
CA GLY A 166 4.70 9.43 -9.69
C GLY A 166 5.49 10.64 -10.19
N GLY A 167 4.80 11.56 -10.86
CA GLY A 167 5.38 12.76 -11.47
C GLY A 167 5.72 12.63 -12.96
N ARG A 168 6.27 13.69 -13.55
CA ARG A 168 6.61 13.71 -14.99
C ARG A 168 7.85 12.84 -15.23
N PRO A 169 7.82 11.86 -16.16
CA PRO A 169 8.99 11.06 -16.46
C PRO A 169 10.14 11.95 -16.94
N ARG A 170 11.25 11.97 -16.19
CA ARG A 170 12.47 12.69 -16.55
C ARG A 170 13.47 11.71 -17.12
N GLY A 171 13.35 11.42 -18.41
CA GLY A 171 14.34 10.66 -19.17
C GLY A 171 13.94 9.24 -19.55
N THR A 172 14.83 8.60 -20.31
CA THR A 172 14.77 7.17 -20.62
C THR A 172 15.09 6.34 -19.36
N PRO A 173 14.43 5.19 -19.16
CA PRO A 173 14.73 4.29 -18.05
C PRO A 173 16.23 3.97 -17.97
N SER A 174 16.78 3.91 -16.75
CA SER A 174 18.20 3.59 -16.52
C SER A 174 18.59 2.21 -17.06
N HIS A 175 17.64 1.28 -17.13
CA HIS A 175 17.81 -0.03 -17.74
C HIS A 175 16.66 -0.33 -18.70
N ARG A 176 17.02 -0.83 -19.89
CA ARG A 176 16.05 -1.42 -20.82
C ARG A 176 15.81 -2.87 -20.41
N VAL A 177 14.60 -3.18 -20.01
CA VAL A 177 14.15 -4.56 -19.84
C VAL A 177 14.01 -5.16 -21.24
N GLY A 178 14.92 -6.08 -21.59
CA GLY A 178 14.84 -6.84 -22.84
C GLY A 178 13.91 -8.04 -22.69
N MET A 179 13.34 -8.52 -23.80
CA MET A 179 12.63 -9.80 -23.78
C MET A 179 13.64 -10.91 -23.55
N PRO A 180 13.45 -11.78 -22.54
CA PRO A 180 14.26 -12.98 -22.44
C PRO A 180 14.03 -13.86 -23.68
N PRO A 181 15.05 -14.62 -24.14
CA PRO A 181 14.89 -15.54 -25.27
C PRO A 181 13.72 -16.51 -25.00
N PRO A 182 12.92 -16.89 -26.01
CA PRO A 182 11.77 -17.79 -25.82
C PRO A 182 12.10 -19.13 -25.13
N ARG A 183 13.35 -19.59 -25.24
CA ARG A 183 13.83 -20.83 -24.62
C ARG A 183 14.10 -20.73 -23.12
N GLU A 184 14.17 -19.52 -22.57
CA GLU A 184 14.40 -19.26 -21.15
C GLU A 184 13.09 -18.97 -20.39
N GLN A 185 11.99 -18.85 -21.13
CA GLN A 185 10.68 -18.50 -20.60
C GLN A 185 9.90 -19.76 -20.20
N HIS A 186 9.87 -20.06 -18.90
CA HIS A 186 9.16 -21.20 -18.32
C HIS A 186 8.00 -20.74 -17.39
N GLY A 187 6.79 -20.73 -17.94
CA GLY A 187 5.56 -20.72 -17.15
C GLY A 187 5.21 -19.40 -16.44
N PRO A 188 4.21 -19.41 -15.55
CA PRO A 188 3.64 -18.20 -14.94
C PRO A 188 4.60 -17.44 -14.01
N GLY A 189 5.65 -18.10 -13.50
CA GLY A 189 6.69 -17.45 -12.68
C GLY A 189 7.40 -16.32 -13.41
N ASP A 190 7.73 -16.51 -14.69
CA ASP A 190 8.47 -15.51 -15.48
C ASP A 190 7.75 -14.17 -15.56
N LEU A 191 6.42 -14.19 -15.72
CA LEU A 191 5.64 -12.96 -15.87
C LEU A 191 5.65 -12.15 -14.58
N ILE A 192 5.65 -12.81 -13.42
CA ILE A 192 5.81 -12.14 -12.13
C ILE A 192 7.21 -11.53 -12.02
N CYS A 193 8.23 -12.25 -12.46
CA CYS A 193 9.61 -11.77 -12.42
C CYS A 193 9.82 -10.59 -13.35
N ARG A 194 9.19 -10.63 -14.51
CA ARG A 194 9.15 -9.53 -15.44
C ARG A 194 8.40 -8.34 -14.88
N LEU A 195 7.25 -8.54 -14.23
CA LEU A 195 6.54 -7.48 -13.50
C LEU A 195 7.49 -6.81 -12.50
N VAL A 196 8.18 -7.59 -11.67
CA VAL A 196 9.11 -7.06 -10.67
C VAL A 196 10.28 -6.33 -11.34
N ALA A 197 10.83 -6.84 -12.44
CA ALA A 197 11.92 -6.21 -13.19
C ALA A 197 11.53 -4.85 -13.79
N GLU A 198 10.36 -4.78 -14.43
CA GLU A 198 9.81 -3.52 -14.96
C GLU A 198 9.54 -2.52 -13.83
N TRP A 199 9.07 -3.02 -12.69
CA TRP A 199 8.71 -2.18 -11.55
C TRP A 199 9.92 -1.63 -10.79
N THR A 200 11.00 -2.41 -10.66
CA THR A 200 12.24 -1.97 -10.00
C THR A 200 13.22 -1.30 -10.95
N GLY A 201 13.00 -1.43 -12.26
CA GLY A 201 13.99 -1.05 -13.27
C GLY A 201 15.26 -1.89 -13.21
N GLU A 202 15.24 -3.07 -12.59
CA GLU A 202 16.39 -3.98 -12.55
C GLU A 202 16.43 -4.88 -13.81
N GLY A 203 17.63 -5.27 -14.23
CA GLY A 203 17.81 -6.22 -15.34
C GLY A 203 17.26 -7.62 -15.02
N PRO A 204 16.70 -8.35 -16.00
CA PRO A 204 16.10 -9.67 -15.80
C PRO A 204 17.02 -10.71 -15.12
N SER A 205 18.33 -10.66 -15.42
CA SER A 205 19.34 -11.58 -14.87
C SER A 205 19.58 -11.41 -13.36
N GLY A 206 19.38 -10.21 -12.81
CA GLY A 206 19.48 -9.93 -11.38
C GLY A 206 18.30 -10.47 -10.56
N LEU A 207 17.16 -10.66 -11.21
CA LEU A 207 15.93 -11.19 -10.61
C LEU A 207 15.71 -12.67 -10.87
N ALA A 208 16.24 -13.22 -11.97
CA ALA A 208 16.13 -14.63 -12.32
C ALA A 208 16.52 -15.59 -11.17
N ARG A 209 17.61 -15.30 -10.43
CA ARG A 209 18.02 -16.10 -9.26
C ARG A 209 17.03 -16.06 -8.09
N ARG A 210 16.27 -14.97 -7.94
CA ARG A 210 15.27 -14.78 -6.86
C ARG A 210 13.91 -15.37 -7.22
N CYS A 211 13.67 -15.53 -8.51
CA CYS A 211 12.47 -16.14 -9.05
C CYS A 211 12.53 -17.67 -9.14
N GLY A 212 13.73 -18.25 -9.13
CA GLY A 212 13.90 -19.70 -9.21
C GLY A 212 13.51 -20.27 -10.58
N GLU A 213 13.57 -21.59 -10.70
CA GLU A 213 13.21 -22.36 -11.89
C GLU A 213 11.67 -22.33 -12.12
N GLY A 214 11.15 -21.23 -12.66
CA GLY A 214 9.74 -21.10 -13.10
C GLY A 214 8.70 -20.88 -11.99
N GLY A 215 9.13 -20.66 -10.74
CA GLY A 215 8.26 -20.38 -9.60
C GLY A 215 7.90 -18.89 -9.47
N SER A 216 6.72 -18.56 -8.95
CA SER A 216 6.48 -17.20 -8.47
C SER A 216 7.24 -16.98 -7.15
N PRO A 217 7.93 -15.83 -6.97
CA PRO A 217 8.78 -15.61 -5.80
C PRO A 217 7.94 -15.60 -4.51
N PRO A 218 8.42 -16.24 -3.42
CA PRO A 218 7.71 -16.25 -2.14
C PRO A 218 7.69 -14.87 -1.48
N SER A 219 8.65 -14.01 -1.80
CA SER A 219 8.64 -12.60 -1.43
C SER A 219 9.45 -11.78 -2.43
N PHE A 220 9.15 -10.49 -2.52
CA PHE A 220 9.94 -9.54 -3.29
C PHE A 220 9.89 -8.16 -2.64
N ARG A 221 10.80 -7.28 -3.07
CA ARG A 221 10.89 -5.92 -2.56
C ARG A 221 10.84 -4.94 -3.73
N VAL A 222 10.00 -3.92 -3.57
CA VAL A 222 9.93 -2.76 -4.46
C VAL A 222 10.11 -1.53 -3.59
N GLY A 223 11.30 -0.93 -3.62
CA GLY A 223 11.57 0.25 -2.81
C GLY A 223 11.43 0.03 -1.29
N LEU A 224 10.44 0.70 -0.70
CA LEU A 224 10.09 0.55 0.72
C LEU A 224 9.09 -0.58 0.99
N TRP A 225 8.46 -1.12 -0.05
CA TRP A 225 7.45 -2.17 0.08
C TRP A 225 8.09 -3.54 0.04
N LEU A 226 7.87 -4.30 1.10
CA LEU A 226 8.17 -5.73 1.17
C LEU A 226 6.85 -6.49 0.95
N ALA A 227 6.84 -7.33 -0.07
CA ALA A 227 5.69 -8.14 -0.45
C ALA A 227 5.97 -9.61 -0.12
N ASP A 228 5.16 -10.19 0.75
CA ASP A 228 5.22 -11.60 1.13
C ASP A 228 4.02 -12.34 0.52
N ARG A 229 4.26 -13.45 -0.18
CA ARG A 229 3.19 -14.25 -0.78
C ARG A 229 2.42 -14.99 0.30
N THR A 230 1.14 -14.69 0.42
CA THR A 230 0.23 -15.29 1.42
C THR A 230 -0.74 -16.29 0.82
N ALA A 231 -0.94 -16.27 -0.50
CA ALA A 231 -1.73 -17.27 -1.19
C ALA A 231 -1.17 -17.56 -2.59
N ASP A 232 -1.32 -18.80 -3.03
CA ASP A 232 -1.01 -19.27 -4.37
C ASP A 232 -1.98 -20.40 -4.70
N VAL A 233 -2.96 -20.11 -5.57
CA VAL A 233 -4.09 -21.00 -5.83
C VAL A 233 -4.27 -21.17 -7.34
N GLY A 234 -4.34 -22.42 -7.79
CA GLY A 234 -4.75 -22.73 -9.16
C GLY A 234 -6.24 -22.42 -9.35
N ILE A 235 -6.58 -21.68 -10.40
CA ILE A 235 -7.96 -21.28 -10.70
C ILE A 235 -8.24 -21.42 -12.19
N ARG A 236 -9.53 -21.41 -12.53
CA ARG A 236 -10.03 -21.35 -13.90
C ARG A 236 -10.79 -20.06 -14.11
N MET A 237 -10.52 -19.38 -15.22
CA MET A 237 -11.17 -18.12 -15.56
C MET A 237 -11.32 -17.97 -17.07
N PRO A 238 -12.28 -17.16 -17.54
CA PRO A 238 -12.39 -16.88 -18.97
C PRO A 238 -11.15 -16.12 -19.47
N ARG A 239 -10.69 -16.39 -20.69
CA ARG A 239 -9.54 -15.70 -21.31
C ARG A 239 -9.67 -14.18 -21.23
N ARG A 240 -10.89 -13.64 -21.42
CA ARG A 240 -11.14 -12.20 -21.30
C ARG A 240 -10.75 -11.56 -19.98
N ALA A 241 -10.73 -12.33 -18.88
CA ALA A 241 -10.30 -11.82 -17.58
C ALA A 241 -8.79 -11.52 -17.50
N LEU A 242 -7.99 -12.13 -18.39
CA LEU A 242 -6.53 -11.97 -18.49
C LEU A 242 -6.10 -11.07 -19.66
N ARG A 243 -7.03 -10.38 -20.33
CA ARG A 243 -6.65 -9.43 -21.38
C ARG A 243 -5.64 -8.43 -20.86
N ALA A 244 -4.68 -8.11 -21.72
CA ALA A 244 -3.61 -7.18 -21.41
C ALA A 244 -3.58 -5.94 -22.33
N ASP A 245 -4.76 -5.49 -22.73
CA ASP A 245 -4.99 -4.27 -23.50
C ASP A 245 -5.85 -3.25 -22.70
N HIS A 246 -6.39 -2.26 -23.43
CA HIS A 246 -7.17 -1.15 -22.91
C HIS A 246 -8.66 -1.45 -22.68
N VAL A 247 -9.15 -2.61 -23.11
CA VAL A 247 -10.59 -2.93 -23.09
C VAL A 247 -11.00 -3.42 -21.71
N ASP A 248 -12.27 -3.24 -21.33
CA ASP A 248 -12.81 -3.61 -20.02
C ASP A 248 -11.99 -2.99 -18.86
N PRO A 249 -11.93 -1.64 -18.78
CA PRO A 249 -11.21 -0.95 -17.70
C PRO A 249 -11.80 -1.32 -16.32
N PRO A 250 -10.97 -1.45 -15.27
CA PRO A 250 -11.47 -1.61 -13.91
C PRO A 250 -12.32 -0.40 -13.48
N GLU A 251 -13.46 -0.70 -12.87
CA GLU A 251 -14.36 0.32 -12.32
C GLU A 251 -13.91 0.82 -10.94
N GLY A 252 -14.34 2.02 -10.56
CA GLY A 252 -14.24 2.48 -9.17
C GLY A 252 -12.86 2.89 -8.66
N ILE A 253 -11.83 2.97 -9.52
CA ILE A 253 -10.52 3.54 -9.10
C ILE A 253 -10.73 5.00 -8.71
N SER A 254 -10.36 5.46 -7.52
CA SER A 254 -10.54 6.89 -7.19
C SER A 254 -9.50 7.74 -7.94
N ASP A 255 -9.94 8.84 -8.54
CA ASP A 255 -9.04 9.89 -9.00
C ASP A 255 -8.67 10.74 -7.78
N ARG A 256 -7.45 10.58 -7.27
CA ARG A 256 -6.93 11.35 -6.14
C ARG A 256 -5.46 11.59 -6.35
N ASP A 257 -5.05 12.84 -6.21
CA ASP A 257 -3.64 13.24 -6.20
C ASP A 257 -2.97 13.06 -4.84
N HIS A 258 -3.68 12.50 -3.85
CA HIS A 258 -3.17 12.22 -2.53
C HIS A 258 -3.99 11.11 -1.85
N ARG A 259 -3.41 10.51 -0.80
CA ARG A 259 -4.12 9.56 0.06
C ARG A 259 -3.59 9.61 1.47
N VAL A 260 -4.50 9.64 2.44
CA VAL A 260 -4.19 9.44 3.85
C VAL A 260 -4.22 7.94 4.17
N PHE A 261 -3.21 7.45 4.89
CA PHE A 261 -3.07 6.05 5.27
C PHE A 261 -3.74 5.71 6.59
N LEU A 262 -3.79 6.68 7.50
CA LEU A 262 -4.27 6.51 8.87
C LEU A 262 -5.66 7.14 9.02
N THR A 263 -6.50 6.54 9.87
CA THR A 263 -7.74 7.19 10.31
C THR A 263 -7.42 8.38 11.21
N GLU A 264 -8.34 9.33 11.35
CA GLU A 264 -8.20 10.44 12.31
C GLU A 264 -7.92 9.94 13.73
N SER A 265 -8.61 8.88 14.17
CA SER A 265 -8.37 8.25 15.47
C SER A 265 -6.96 7.67 15.61
N SER A 266 -6.38 7.14 14.53
CA SER A 266 -5.00 6.64 14.52
C SER A 266 -3.98 7.79 14.49
N MET A 267 -4.33 8.89 13.83
CA MET A 267 -3.52 10.12 13.81
C MET A 267 -3.42 10.76 15.19
N GLY A 268 -4.50 10.77 15.97
CA GLY A 268 -4.52 11.30 17.34
C GLY A 268 -3.66 10.52 18.33
N GLN A 269 -3.30 9.27 18.00
CA GLN A 269 -2.42 8.43 18.81
C GLN A 269 -0.93 8.66 18.51
N LEU A 270 -0.58 9.49 17.53
CA LEU A 270 0.81 9.75 17.16
C LEU A 270 1.52 10.57 18.23
N GLU A 271 2.68 10.08 18.67
CA GLU A 271 3.49 10.77 19.67
C GLU A 271 4.04 12.09 19.13
N ARG A 272 3.79 13.17 19.87
CA ARG A 272 4.42 14.47 19.64
C ARG A 272 5.84 14.50 20.22
N ASN A 273 6.71 15.30 19.63
CA ASN A 273 8.04 15.56 20.17
C ASN A 273 7.95 16.28 21.52
N ARG A 274 8.84 15.90 22.44
CA ARG A 274 8.99 16.58 23.73
C ARG A 274 9.68 17.93 23.50
N GLY A 275 8.94 19.02 23.67
CA GLY A 275 9.45 20.37 23.51
C GLY A 275 8.37 21.42 23.82
N PRO A 276 8.74 22.70 23.95
CA PRO A 276 7.75 23.76 24.08
C PRO A 276 6.79 23.71 22.89
N ARG A 277 5.50 23.90 23.17
CA ARG A 277 4.49 24.08 22.11
C ARG A 277 4.88 25.35 21.36
N GLY A 278 5.28 25.21 20.11
CA GLY A 278 5.36 26.38 19.23
C GLY A 278 3.96 26.93 19.02
N GLU A 279 3.84 28.24 18.90
CA GLU A 279 2.58 28.86 18.49
C GLU A 279 2.33 28.55 17.01
N PRO A 280 1.11 28.16 16.61
CA PRO A 280 0.74 28.06 15.20
C PRO A 280 1.00 29.38 14.48
N GLY A 281 1.46 29.30 13.22
CA GLY A 281 1.58 30.50 12.39
C GLY A 281 0.22 31.09 12.02
N GLU A 282 0.18 32.36 11.62
CA GLU A 282 -1.06 33.08 11.28
C GLU A 282 -1.88 32.38 10.17
N ASP A 283 -1.20 31.75 9.21
CA ASP A 283 -1.83 31.02 8.09
C ASP A 283 -2.13 29.53 8.40
N ALA A 284 -1.96 29.09 9.65
CA ALA A 284 -2.20 27.69 10.02
C ALA A 284 -3.67 27.29 9.83
N PRO A 285 -3.94 26.03 9.42
CA PRO A 285 -5.31 25.51 9.43
C PRO A 285 -5.87 25.48 10.86
N GLU A 286 -7.20 25.37 11.00
CA GLU A 286 -7.85 25.23 12.32
C GLU A 286 -7.42 23.94 13.04
N SER A 287 -7.19 22.86 12.28
CA SER A 287 -6.75 21.55 12.78
C SER A 287 -5.73 20.89 11.85
N GLY A 288 -4.97 19.93 12.40
CA GLY A 288 -4.14 19.04 11.59
C GLY A 288 -2.96 19.70 10.88
N LEU A 289 -2.40 18.99 9.92
CA LEU A 289 -1.22 19.41 9.16
C LEU A 289 -1.56 19.44 7.67
N VAL A 290 -1.45 20.61 7.04
CA VAL A 290 -1.50 20.72 5.58
C VAL A 290 -0.09 20.56 5.03
N VAL A 291 0.12 19.58 4.16
CA VAL A 291 1.40 19.33 3.51
C VAL A 291 1.30 19.67 2.03
N THR A 292 2.25 20.46 1.52
CA THR A 292 2.40 20.76 0.09
C THR A 292 3.62 20.05 -0.48
N ASN A 293 3.43 19.27 -1.54
CA ASN A 293 4.50 18.66 -2.31
C ASN A 293 4.95 19.58 -3.46
N ARG A 294 6.07 20.27 -3.30
CA ARG A 294 6.72 21.07 -4.36
C ARG A 294 7.69 20.26 -5.22
N ALA A 295 7.89 18.98 -4.94
CA ALA A 295 8.73 18.13 -5.75
C ALA A 295 8.07 17.81 -7.10
N ALA A 296 8.88 17.31 -8.03
CA ALA A 296 8.40 16.83 -9.33
C ALA A 296 8.02 15.34 -9.32
N TYR A 297 7.90 14.74 -8.15
CA TYR A 297 7.62 13.31 -7.94
C TYR A 297 6.66 13.10 -6.76
N ARG A 298 6.05 11.92 -6.67
CA ARG A 298 5.19 11.56 -5.53
C ARG A 298 6.03 11.40 -4.27
N MET A 299 5.49 11.87 -3.14
CA MET A 299 6.11 11.73 -1.83
C MET A 299 5.23 10.92 -0.90
N ILE A 300 5.83 10.02 -0.13
CA ILE A 300 5.24 9.40 1.05
C ILE A 300 5.62 10.26 2.25
N ILE A 301 4.61 10.77 2.96
CA ILE A 301 4.82 11.61 4.14
C ILE A 301 4.94 10.74 5.37
N THR A 302 5.89 11.09 6.24
CA THR A 302 6.13 10.40 7.51
C THR A 302 6.08 11.37 8.68
N LEU A 303 5.49 10.94 9.79
CA LEU A 303 5.59 11.57 11.11
C LEU A 303 6.39 10.66 12.04
N ASP A 304 7.59 11.10 12.40
CA ASP A 304 8.49 10.39 13.30
C ASP A 304 8.69 8.91 12.90
N GLY A 305 8.79 8.67 11.59
CA GLY A 305 8.98 7.34 10.99
C GLY A 305 7.69 6.59 10.68
N THR A 306 6.54 7.13 11.08
CA THR A 306 5.21 6.56 10.79
C THR A 306 4.71 7.10 9.45
N PRO A 307 4.44 6.27 8.44
CA PRO A 307 3.87 6.72 7.18
C PRO A 307 2.42 7.14 7.37
N ILE A 308 2.07 8.36 6.98
CA ILE A 308 0.73 8.91 7.19
C ILE A 308 -0.07 9.11 5.89
N GLY A 309 0.60 9.09 4.75
CA GLY A 309 -0.04 9.18 3.44
C GLY A 309 0.94 9.44 2.32
N TRP A 310 0.41 9.66 1.12
CA TRP A 310 1.19 10.12 -0.04
C TRP A 310 0.53 11.31 -0.74
N LEU A 311 1.36 12.09 -1.44
CA LEU A 311 0.94 13.22 -2.27
C LEU A 311 1.67 13.20 -3.60
N ASP A 312 0.96 13.43 -4.69
CA ASP A 312 1.52 13.63 -6.01
C ASP A 312 2.28 14.94 -6.15
N ALA A 313 3.04 15.03 -7.25
CA ALA A 313 3.87 16.19 -7.55
C ALA A 313 3.01 17.45 -7.71
N GLY A 314 3.35 18.51 -6.99
CA GLY A 314 2.66 19.80 -7.07
C GLY A 314 1.33 19.87 -6.30
N THR A 315 0.95 18.83 -5.56
CA THR A 315 -0.34 18.79 -4.85
C THR A 315 -0.19 19.02 -3.35
N GLN A 316 -1.33 19.20 -2.68
CA GLN A 316 -1.42 19.35 -1.24
C GLN A 316 -2.42 18.37 -0.65
N ALA A 317 -2.21 18.00 0.62
CA ALA A 317 -3.12 17.16 1.38
C ALA A 317 -3.20 17.65 2.82
N HIS A 318 -4.38 17.52 3.39
CA HIS A 318 -4.65 17.84 4.79
C HIS A 318 -4.69 16.54 5.60
N PHE A 319 -3.90 16.49 6.67
CA PHE A 319 -3.81 15.37 7.60
C PHE A 319 -4.43 15.77 8.95
N ASP A 320 -5.69 15.38 9.15
CA ASP A 320 -6.47 15.68 10.35
C ASP A 320 -6.33 14.63 11.47
N GLY A 321 -6.97 14.92 12.60
CA GLY A 321 -7.02 14.04 13.77
C GLY A 321 -5.78 14.09 14.67
N MET A 322 -4.76 14.88 14.31
CA MET A 322 -3.55 15.05 15.08
C MET A 322 -3.77 15.94 16.31
N GLU A 323 -3.17 15.61 17.45
CA GLU A 323 -3.16 16.50 18.62
C GLU A 323 -2.27 17.74 18.37
N PRO A 324 -2.60 18.93 18.92
CA PRO A 324 -1.72 20.08 18.81
C PRO A 324 -0.36 19.86 19.49
N GLY A 325 0.72 20.19 18.78
CA GLY A 325 2.08 19.96 19.25
C GLY A 325 3.14 20.05 18.16
N VAL A 326 4.35 19.62 18.48
CA VAL A 326 5.48 19.61 17.54
C VAL A 326 5.71 18.18 17.05
N TYR A 327 5.77 17.98 15.73
CA TYR A 327 5.97 16.66 15.11
C TYR A 327 7.18 16.65 14.19
N GLY A 328 7.83 15.50 14.06
CA GLY A 328 8.94 15.30 13.12
C GLY A 328 8.44 14.89 11.75
N VAL A 329 8.22 15.84 10.85
CA VAL A 329 7.73 15.58 9.49
C VAL A 329 8.90 15.32 8.55
N GLY A 330 8.82 14.23 7.78
CA GLY A 330 9.76 13.89 6.72
C GLY A 330 9.04 13.33 5.50
N ALA A 331 9.78 13.06 4.43
CA ALA A 331 9.21 12.46 3.23
C ALA A 331 10.18 11.52 2.52
N LEU A 332 9.61 10.49 1.89
CA LEU A 332 10.31 9.52 1.06
C LEU A 332 9.75 9.55 -0.37
N ARG A 333 10.60 9.24 -1.36
CA ARG A 333 10.14 8.81 -2.68
C ARG A 333 9.58 7.41 -2.57
N ALA A 334 8.76 6.98 -3.54
CA ALA A 334 8.20 5.63 -3.55
C ALA A 334 9.31 4.56 -3.39
N PHE A 335 10.39 4.64 -4.17
CA PHE A 335 11.47 3.64 -4.03
C PHE A 335 12.36 3.77 -2.79
N GLY A 336 12.04 4.67 -1.87
CA GLY A 336 12.68 4.75 -0.56
C GLY A 336 13.88 5.66 -0.46
N LEU A 337 14.21 6.36 -1.53
CA LEU A 337 15.11 7.50 -1.47
C LEU A 337 14.49 8.60 -0.62
N LEU A 338 15.31 9.28 0.16
CA LEU A 338 14.87 10.42 0.97
C LEU A 338 14.40 11.56 0.06
N ALA A 339 13.15 12.00 0.20
CA ALA A 339 12.62 13.15 -0.51
C ALA A 339 12.79 14.44 0.30
N ALA A 340 12.58 14.36 1.61
CA ALA A 340 12.85 15.43 2.57
C ALA A 340 13.29 14.83 3.91
N GLY A 341 14.37 15.37 4.47
CA GLY A 341 14.83 15.01 5.81
C GLY A 341 13.79 15.36 6.89
N LYS A 342 13.81 14.62 8.00
CA LYS A 342 12.96 14.87 9.16
C LYS A 342 13.21 16.27 9.73
N ARG A 343 12.15 17.05 9.94
CA ARG A 343 12.20 18.39 10.55
C ARG A 343 11.02 18.59 11.50
N ALA A 344 11.19 19.45 12.50
CA ALA A 344 10.13 19.80 13.42
C ALA A 344 9.11 20.74 12.77
N PHE A 345 7.82 20.44 12.89
CA PHE A 345 6.71 21.29 12.48
C PHE A 345 5.69 21.41 13.61
N VAL A 346 5.10 22.59 13.75
CA VAL A 346 4.00 22.84 14.67
C VAL A 346 2.69 22.39 14.01
N VAL A 347 1.84 21.74 14.80
CA VAL A 347 0.48 21.32 14.45
C VAL A 347 -0.48 21.99 15.44
N PRO A 348 -1.57 22.65 14.99
CA PRO A 348 -1.92 22.81 13.58
C PRO A 348 -0.93 23.70 12.81
N GLY A 349 -0.75 23.42 11.52
CA GLY A 349 0.24 24.13 10.71
C GLY A 349 0.35 23.70 9.26
N ASN A 350 1.26 24.36 8.54
CA ASN A 350 1.55 24.10 7.13
C ASN A 350 2.99 23.59 6.98
N ALA A 351 3.18 22.52 6.22
CA ALA A 351 4.48 21.98 5.86
C ALA A 351 4.68 21.99 4.34
N VAL A 352 5.76 22.60 3.87
CA VAL A 352 6.11 22.65 2.45
C VAL A 352 7.35 21.81 2.20
N LEU A 353 7.23 20.77 1.37
CA LEU A 353 8.26 19.75 1.16
C LEU A 353 8.56 19.53 -0.34
N PRO A 354 9.84 19.34 -0.74
CA PRO A 354 11.02 19.77 0.01
C PRO A 354 11.04 21.30 0.15
N ARG A 355 11.58 21.81 1.26
CA ARG A 355 11.78 23.25 1.42
C ARG A 355 12.80 23.70 0.36
N TRP A 356 12.49 24.78 -0.35
CA TRP A 356 13.47 25.43 -1.21
C TRP A 356 14.58 25.97 -0.31
N ILE A 357 15.78 25.40 -0.43
CA ILE A 357 17.00 25.95 0.16
C ILE A 357 17.66 26.76 -0.96
N PRO A 358 17.79 28.10 -0.82
CA PRO A 358 18.53 28.90 -1.78
C PRO A 358 19.95 28.33 -1.95
N PRO A 359 20.56 28.41 -3.15
CA PRO A 359 21.90 27.89 -3.39
C PRO A 359 22.98 28.38 -2.41
N ALA A 360 22.77 29.55 -1.78
CA ALA A 360 23.71 30.18 -0.86
C ALA A 360 23.81 29.52 0.53
N GLU A 361 22.89 28.63 0.90
CA GLU A 361 22.85 27.95 2.22
C GLU A 361 23.21 26.45 2.12
N ARG A 362 23.89 26.02 1.04
CA ARG A 362 24.25 24.60 0.82
C ARG A 362 25.63 24.22 1.36
N ASP A 363 26.44 25.19 1.76
CA ASP A 363 27.78 24.99 2.31
C ASP A 363 27.80 25.50 3.77
N ASP A 364 27.30 24.68 4.69
CA ASP A 364 27.63 24.72 6.12
C ASP A 364 27.56 23.30 6.72
#